data_AF-A0AAE0T731-F1
#
_entry.id   AF-A0AAE0T731-F1
#
_cell.length_a   1.000
_cell.length_b   1.000
_cell.length_c   1.000
_cell.angle_alpha   90.00
_cell.angle_beta   90.00
_cell.angle_gamma   90.00
#
_symmetry.space_group_name_H-M   'P 1'
#
loop_
_entity.id
_entity.type
_entity.pdbx_description
1 polymer ?
#
loop_
_entity_poly.entity_id
_entity_poly.type
_entity_poly.pdbx_seq_one_letter_code
_entity_poly.pdbx_strand_id
1 'polypeptide(L)'
;MDKATGILVSQINQLIEKMQFHPTRGNKKIFIISQADLLGADSSNKLLKSLEEPPPYIMFILITSFIDRVLPTVRSRCQIIRFTSLSSEEVFLSLKKQFPDYEEARLKFASQYTKGNYERANGIMMLRRGFTIEHNAQVLIVEDVVTTGGSINEVMKIVTQNGAIVSGIGFIVDRSNGTVLLSPNQFSLIKIEVSTYTENECPMCKAGSTPIKPGSR
;
A
#
# COMPACT_ATOMS: atom_id res chain seq x y z
N MET A 1 18.45 7.37 -13.83
CA MET A 1 17.01 7.03 -13.76
C MET A 1 16.27 8.33 -13.53
N ASP A 2 15.57 8.80 -14.54
CA ASP A 2 14.95 10.12 -14.59
C ASP A 2 13.90 10.28 -13.48
N LYS A 3 14.28 11.03 -12.43
CA LYS A 3 13.31 11.58 -11.49
C LYS A 3 12.67 12.78 -12.18
N ALA A 4 11.48 12.58 -12.76
CA ALA A 4 10.66 13.70 -13.15
C ALA A 4 10.53 14.64 -11.94
N THR A 5 10.93 15.90 -12.10
CA THR A 5 11.02 16.92 -11.05
C THR A 5 9.66 17.47 -10.62
N GLY A 6 8.57 16.96 -11.18
CA GLY A 6 7.20 17.29 -10.79
C GLY A 6 6.16 16.52 -11.61
N ILE A 7 4.89 16.65 -11.21
CA ILE A 7 3.76 16.06 -11.93
C ILE A 7 3.35 17.02 -13.06
N LEU A 8 3.57 16.60 -14.30
CA LEU A 8 3.31 17.43 -15.48
C LEU A 8 1.79 17.62 -15.67
N VAL A 9 1.40 18.81 -16.13
CA VAL A 9 -0.01 19.12 -16.47
C VAL A 9 -0.55 18.15 -17.52
N SER A 10 0.28 17.69 -18.45
CA SER A 10 -0.10 16.69 -19.46
C SER A 10 -0.52 15.35 -18.85
N GLN A 11 0.16 14.91 -17.78
CA GLN A 11 -0.20 13.68 -17.06
C GLN A 11 -1.56 13.82 -16.38
N ILE A 12 -1.86 15.00 -15.84
CA ILE A 12 -3.18 15.29 -15.26
C ILE A 12 -4.28 15.33 -16.33
N ASN A 13 -4.02 15.93 -17.49
CA ASN A 13 -4.99 15.92 -18.58
C ASN A 13 -5.32 14.49 -19.04
N GLN A 14 -4.29 13.64 -19.20
CA GLN A 14 -4.47 12.23 -19.52
C GLN A 14 -5.25 11.47 -18.44
N LEU A 15 -5.04 11.81 -17.17
CA LEU A 15 -5.80 11.25 -16.06
C LEU A 15 -7.29 11.61 -16.22
N ILE A 16 -7.60 12.89 -16.41
CA ILE A 16 -8.97 13.40 -16.56
C ILE A 16 -9.67 12.78 -17.78
N GLU A 17 -8.99 12.62 -18.91
CA GLU A 17 -9.52 11.95 -20.08
C GLU A 17 -9.88 10.49 -19.78
N LYS A 18 -8.98 9.78 -19.09
CA LYS A 18 -9.25 8.41 -18.65
C LYS A 18 -10.44 8.34 -17.68
N MET A 19 -10.75 9.37 -16.91
CA MET A 19 -11.89 9.37 -16.00
C MET A 19 -13.24 9.30 -16.73
N GLN A 20 -13.32 9.74 -17.99
CA GLN A 20 -14.56 9.74 -18.77
C GLN A 20 -15.07 8.34 -19.07
N PHE A 21 -14.18 7.35 -19.03
CA PHE A 21 -14.51 5.95 -19.31
C PHE A 21 -14.74 5.17 -18.02
N HIS A 22 -15.85 4.44 -17.99
CA HIS A 22 -16.14 3.46 -16.94
C HIS A 22 -14.99 2.46 -16.75
N PRO A 23 -14.87 1.84 -15.55
CA PRO A 23 -13.85 0.83 -15.30
C PRO A 23 -14.00 -0.32 -16.31
N THR A 24 -12.91 -0.68 -17.00
CA THR A 24 -12.90 -1.81 -17.94
C THR A 24 -13.02 -3.15 -17.22
N ARG A 25 -12.61 -3.20 -15.95
CA ARG A 25 -12.72 -4.35 -15.04
C ARG A 25 -13.03 -3.86 -13.62
N GLY A 26 -13.86 -4.60 -12.90
CA GLY A 26 -14.31 -4.25 -11.54
C GLY A 26 -15.31 -3.09 -11.48
N ASN A 27 -15.75 -2.74 -10.27
CA ASN A 27 -16.78 -1.72 -10.04
C ASN A 27 -16.21 -0.33 -9.72
N LYS A 28 -14.89 -0.23 -9.52
CA LYS A 28 -14.17 0.99 -9.15
C LYS A 28 -12.94 1.19 -10.05
N LYS A 29 -12.59 2.44 -10.28
CA LYS A 29 -11.40 2.92 -10.99
C LYS A 29 -10.61 3.80 -10.03
N ILE A 30 -9.45 3.32 -9.62
CA ILE A 30 -8.63 3.98 -8.60
C ILE A 30 -7.49 4.72 -9.29
N PHE A 31 -7.32 6.00 -8.97
CA PHE A 31 -6.19 6.81 -9.39
C PHE A 31 -5.27 7.07 -8.20
N ILE A 32 -4.03 6.56 -8.28
CA ILE A 32 -2.99 6.80 -7.28
C ILE A 32 -2.08 7.91 -7.78
N ILE A 33 -2.06 9.04 -7.08
CA ILE A 33 -1.17 10.16 -7.35
C ILE A 33 -0.09 10.15 -6.27
N SER A 34 1.08 9.61 -6.62
CA SER A 34 2.25 9.64 -5.76
C SER A 34 2.92 11.02 -5.78
N GLN A 35 3.57 11.39 -4.68
CA GLN A 35 4.24 12.70 -4.52
C GLN A 35 3.31 13.89 -4.81
N ALA A 36 2.10 13.86 -4.22
CA ALA A 36 1.09 14.90 -4.43
C ALA A 36 1.55 16.32 -4.03
N ASP A 37 2.62 16.44 -3.23
CA ASP A 37 3.32 17.69 -2.94
C ASP A 37 4.02 18.32 -4.15
N LEU A 38 4.20 17.57 -5.23
CA LEU A 38 4.76 18.06 -6.50
C LEU A 38 3.68 18.46 -7.51
N LEU A 39 2.40 18.44 -7.13
CA LEU A 39 1.33 19.02 -7.95
C LEU A 39 1.45 20.54 -7.95
N GLY A 40 1.80 21.11 -9.10
CA GLY A 40 1.73 22.55 -9.32
C GLY A 40 0.29 23.07 -9.31
N ALA A 41 0.13 24.39 -9.14
CA ALA A 41 -1.18 25.05 -9.08
C ALA A 41 -2.10 24.71 -10.25
N ASP A 42 -1.58 24.74 -11.48
CA ASP A 42 -2.36 24.44 -12.68
C ASP A 42 -2.86 23.00 -12.70
N SER A 43 -1.99 22.06 -12.36
CA SER A 43 -2.32 20.63 -12.25
C SER A 43 -3.37 20.38 -11.16
N SER A 44 -3.21 21.00 -9.99
CA SER A 44 -4.17 20.88 -8.88
C SER A 44 -5.53 21.44 -9.24
N ASN A 45 -5.60 22.65 -9.80
CA ASN A 45 -6.85 23.33 -10.13
C ASN A 45 -7.71 22.51 -11.10
N LYS A 46 -7.09 21.81 -12.05
CA LYS A 46 -7.79 20.89 -12.96
C LYS A 46 -8.37 19.67 -12.26
N LEU A 47 -7.73 19.18 -11.20
CA LEU A 47 -8.22 18.05 -10.41
C LEU A 47 -9.31 18.43 -9.40
N LEU A 48 -9.44 19.71 -9.03
CA LEU A 48 -10.33 20.11 -7.92
C LEU A 48 -11.78 19.65 -8.12
N LYS A 49 -12.35 19.84 -9.32
CA LYS A 49 -13.72 19.41 -9.62
C LYS A 49 -13.87 17.89 -9.47
N SER A 50 -12.88 17.14 -9.92
CA SER A 50 -12.84 15.69 -9.83
C SER A 50 -12.64 15.16 -8.41
N LEU A 51 -11.91 15.89 -7.57
CA LEU A 51 -11.72 15.54 -6.16
C LEU A 51 -12.96 15.89 -5.31
N GLU A 52 -13.68 16.94 -5.68
CA GLU A 52 -14.87 17.41 -4.96
C GLU A 52 -16.10 16.53 -5.22
N GLU A 53 -16.34 16.19 -6.48
CA GLU A 53 -17.48 15.37 -6.89
C GLU A 53 -17.01 14.24 -7.84
N PRO A 54 -16.23 13.26 -7.35
CA PRO A 54 -15.83 12.15 -8.18
C PRO A 54 -17.07 11.33 -8.61
N PRO A 55 -17.11 10.83 -9.86
CA PRO A 55 -18.10 9.83 -10.25
C PRO A 55 -18.12 8.67 -9.25
N PRO A 56 -19.27 8.02 -8.98
CA PRO A 56 -19.38 7.00 -7.93
C PRO A 56 -18.41 5.81 -8.10
N TYR A 57 -17.94 5.55 -9.32
CA TYR A 57 -16.98 4.50 -9.63
C TYR A 57 -15.51 4.96 -9.55
N ILE A 58 -15.20 6.21 -9.21
CA ILE A 58 -13.83 6.73 -9.14
C ILE A 58 -13.40 6.91 -7.68
N MET A 59 -12.16 6.55 -7.39
CA MET A 59 -11.50 6.81 -6.10
C MET A 59 -10.11 7.38 -6.33
N PHE A 60 -9.74 8.39 -5.55
CA PHE A 60 -8.42 9.00 -5.56
C PHE A 60 -7.64 8.63 -4.30
N ILE A 61 -6.38 8.25 -4.48
CA ILE A 61 -5.42 8.05 -3.40
C ILE A 61 -4.23 8.97 -3.66
N LEU A 62 -4.08 10.00 -2.84
CA LEU A 62 -2.96 10.95 -2.92
C LEU A 62 -1.94 10.59 -1.84
N ILE A 63 -0.69 10.42 -2.24
CA ILE A 63 0.41 10.06 -1.34
C ILE A 63 1.41 11.21 -1.33
N THR A 64 1.80 11.69 -0.14
CA THR A 64 2.81 12.73 0.01
C THR A 64 3.66 12.49 1.27
N SER A 65 4.92 12.92 1.22
CA SER A 65 5.80 13.00 2.41
C SER A 65 5.80 14.39 3.05
N PHE A 66 5.20 15.40 2.40
CA PHE A 66 5.23 16.81 2.81
C PHE A 66 3.85 17.43 2.66
N ILE A 67 2.92 17.11 3.58
CA ILE A 67 1.54 17.60 3.52
C ILE A 67 1.44 19.14 3.47
N ASP A 68 2.40 19.86 4.03
CA ASP A 68 2.40 21.33 4.03
C ASP A 68 2.72 21.93 2.66
N ARG A 69 3.28 21.14 1.75
CA ARG A 69 3.53 21.51 0.36
C ARG A 69 2.34 21.20 -0.56
N VAL A 70 1.40 20.38 -0.12
CA VAL A 70 0.16 20.13 -0.86
C VAL A 70 -0.74 21.36 -0.74
N LEU A 71 -1.26 21.84 -1.87
CA LEU A 71 -2.09 23.04 -1.91
C LEU A 71 -3.30 22.91 -0.95
N PRO A 72 -3.63 23.96 -0.18
CA PRO A 72 -4.77 23.96 0.73
C PRO A 72 -6.09 23.52 0.09
N THR A 73 -6.32 23.86 -1.17
CA THR A 73 -7.52 23.53 -1.94
C THR A 73 -7.68 22.02 -2.22
N VAL A 74 -6.56 21.31 -2.39
CA VAL A 74 -6.53 19.84 -2.51
C VAL A 74 -6.73 19.21 -1.13
N ARG A 75 -6.03 19.71 -0.11
CA ARG A 75 -6.11 19.18 1.26
C ARG A 75 -7.53 19.26 1.82
N SER A 76 -8.25 20.35 1.58
CA SER A 76 -9.61 20.54 2.10
C SER A 76 -10.64 19.60 1.48
N ARG A 77 -10.32 18.95 0.36
CA ARG A 77 -11.18 18.00 -0.37
C ARG A 77 -10.74 16.54 -0.19
N CYS A 78 -9.71 16.30 0.61
CA CYS A 78 -9.19 14.96 0.88
C CYS A 78 -9.35 14.62 2.37
N GLN A 79 -9.73 13.38 2.66
CA GLN A 79 -9.56 12.84 3.99
C GLN A 79 -8.06 12.61 4.26
N ILE A 80 -7.53 13.25 5.30
CA ILE A 80 -6.10 13.16 5.62
C ILE A 80 -5.87 12.00 6.58
N ILE A 81 -5.12 11.00 6.12
CA ILE A 81 -4.61 9.90 6.95
C ILE A 81 -3.11 10.12 7.12
N ARG A 82 -2.67 10.40 8.35
CA ARG A 82 -1.26 10.67 8.64
C ARG A 82 -0.55 9.38 9.03
N PHE A 83 0.55 9.10 8.34
CA PHE A 83 1.45 8.01 8.71
C PHE A 83 2.59 8.51 9.59
N THR A 84 2.67 7.98 10.79
CA THR A 84 3.68 8.31 11.80
C THR A 84 4.73 7.18 11.87
N SER A 85 5.97 7.55 12.14
CA SER A 85 7.12 6.63 12.14
C SER A 85 7.30 5.96 13.51
N LEU A 86 7.88 4.75 13.53
CA LEU A 86 8.31 4.14 14.80
C LEU A 86 9.43 4.96 15.46
N SER A 87 9.54 4.89 16.78
CA SER A 87 10.69 5.47 17.46
C SER A 87 11.92 4.59 17.33
N SER A 88 13.10 5.19 17.52
CA SER A 88 14.37 4.47 17.58
C SER A 88 14.38 3.39 18.66
N GLU A 89 13.64 3.58 19.76
CA GLU A 89 13.55 2.61 20.86
C GLU A 89 12.76 1.35 20.43
N GLU A 90 11.65 1.51 19.71
CA GLU A 90 10.88 0.36 19.21
C GLU A 90 11.61 -0.40 18.12
N VAL A 91 12.23 0.33 17.21
CA VAL A 91 13.03 -0.29 16.17
C VAL A 91 14.19 -1.04 16.83
N PHE A 92 14.81 -0.47 17.87
CA PHE A 92 15.85 -1.15 18.64
C PHE A 92 15.34 -2.43 19.33
N LEU A 93 14.24 -2.36 20.09
CA LEU A 93 13.65 -3.52 20.75
C LEU A 93 13.31 -4.61 19.73
N SER A 94 12.81 -4.21 18.56
CA SER A 94 12.58 -5.16 17.49
C SER A 94 13.86 -5.79 16.96
N LEU A 95 14.88 -4.98 16.69
CA LEU A 95 16.14 -5.44 16.14
C LEU A 95 16.84 -6.37 17.13
N LYS A 96 16.75 -6.09 18.44
CA LYS A 96 17.34 -6.91 19.51
C LYS A 96 16.71 -8.30 19.61
N LYS A 97 15.40 -8.43 19.44
CA LYS A 97 14.78 -9.76 19.44
C LYS A 97 14.93 -10.49 18.10
N GLN A 98 15.07 -9.79 16.98
CA GLN A 98 15.34 -10.44 15.68
C GLN A 98 16.81 -10.85 15.50
N PHE A 99 17.74 -10.08 16.06
CA PHE A 99 19.19 -10.29 15.99
C PHE A 99 19.79 -10.31 17.40
N PRO A 100 19.46 -11.31 18.24
CA PRO A 100 19.85 -11.35 19.65
C PRO A 100 21.36 -11.44 19.88
N ASP A 101 22.09 -12.03 18.93
CA ASP A 101 23.54 -12.23 19.01
C ASP A 101 24.34 -10.99 18.56
N TYR A 102 23.67 -9.96 18.04
CA TYR A 102 24.34 -8.74 17.61
C TYR A 102 24.58 -7.80 18.79
N GLU A 103 25.73 -7.12 18.75
CA GLU A 103 26.11 -6.14 19.76
C GLU A 103 25.05 -5.03 19.87
N GLU A 104 24.65 -4.72 21.10
CA GLU A 104 23.57 -3.77 21.38
C GLU A 104 23.84 -2.38 20.77
N ALA A 105 25.09 -1.94 20.79
CA ALA A 105 25.51 -0.68 20.20
C ALA A 105 25.23 -0.61 18.69
N ARG A 106 25.44 -1.72 17.96
CA ARG A 106 25.13 -1.81 16.52
C ARG A 106 23.63 -1.74 16.25
N LEU A 107 22.82 -2.37 17.10
CA LEU A 107 21.37 -2.37 16.97
C LEU A 107 20.77 -0.99 17.28
N LYS A 108 21.30 -0.28 18.29
CA LYS A 108 20.95 1.11 18.59
C LYS A 108 21.32 2.05 17.44
N PHE A 109 22.50 1.85 16.85
CA PHE A 109 22.92 2.62 15.67
C PHE A 109 21.98 2.39 14.48
N ALA A 110 21.69 1.11 14.17
CA ALA A 110 20.78 0.76 13.08
C ALA A 110 19.37 1.33 13.31
N SER A 111 18.84 1.26 14.53
CA SER A 111 17.49 1.74 14.85
C SER A 111 17.34 3.24 14.59
N GLN A 112 18.34 4.03 14.95
CA GLN A 112 18.38 5.47 14.67
C GLN A 112 18.44 5.79 13.17
N TYR A 113 19.08 4.93 12.38
CA TYR A 113 19.23 5.13 10.93
C TYR A 113 17.98 4.78 10.11
N THR A 114 17.08 3.94 10.63
CA THR A 114 15.84 3.54 9.93
C THR A 114 14.82 4.66 9.76
N LYS A 115 14.96 5.76 10.52
CA LYS A 115 13.95 6.85 10.62
C LYS A 115 12.54 6.32 10.90
N GLY A 116 12.46 5.20 11.64
CA GLY A 116 11.20 4.57 12.01
C GLY A 116 10.42 3.91 10.87
N ASN A 117 11.03 3.76 9.69
CA ASN A 117 10.46 3.00 8.59
C ASN A 117 10.79 1.52 8.81
N TYR A 118 9.84 0.82 9.42
CA TYR A 118 10.03 -0.54 9.84
C TYR A 118 8.64 -1.22 9.84
N GLU A 119 8.46 -2.13 8.88
CA GLU A 119 7.18 -2.82 8.64
C GLU A 119 6.98 -4.02 9.58
N ARG A 120 8.12 -4.59 9.98
CA ARG A 120 8.38 -5.57 11.04
C ARG A 120 8.14 -5.01 12.44
N ALA A 121 7.85 -5.81 13.45
CA ALA A 121 8.55 -5.77 14.73
C ALA A 121 8.65 -7.17 15.30
N ASN A 122 9.86 -7.63 15.55
CA ASN A 122 10.16 -9.01 15.93
C ASN A 122 9.67 -10.04 14.91
N GLY A 123 9.69 -9.69 13.62
CA GLY A 123 9.10 -10.50 12.55
C GLY A 123 7.56 -10.49 12.52
N ILE A 124 6.90 -9.82 13.48
CA ILE A 124 5.45 -9.70 13.59
C ILE A 124 5.02 -8.37 12.97
N MET A 125 3.99 -8.36 12.13
CA MET A 125 3.42 -7.11 11.65
C MET A 125 2.82 -6.31 12.81
N MET A 126 3.07 -5.00 12.88
CA MET A 126 2.52 -4.11 13.90
C MET A 126 2.02 -2.81 13.29
N LEU A 127 1.09 -2.13 13.97
CA LEU A 127 0.75 -0.75 13.64
C LEU A 127 1.97 0.13 13.85
N ARG A 128 2.24 1.02 12.90
CA ARG A 128 3.23 2.07 13.11
C ARG A 128 2.71 3.00 14.21
N ARG A 129 3.60 3.51 15.06
CA ARG A 129 3.26 4.47 16.13
C ARG A 129 2.44 5.60 15.56
N GLY A 130 1.37 5.99 16.26
CA GLY A 130 0.45 7.06 15.87
C GLY A 130 -0.62 6.64 14.86
N PHE A 131 -0.59 5.39 14.38
CA PHE A 131 -1.80 4.69 13.99
C PHE A 131 -2.42 4.06 15.22
N THR A 132 -3.63 4.46 15.52
CA THR A 132 -4.51 3.77 16.45
C THR A 132 -5.67 3.22 15.66
N ILE A 133 -6.12 2.03 16.04
CA ILE A 133 -7.41 1.54 15.63
C ILE A 133 -8.30 1.72 16.85
N GLU A 134 -9.33 2.57 16.72
CA GLU A 134 -10.27 2.79 17.80
C GLU A 134 -11.06 1.51 18.09
N HIS A 135 -11.42 1.32 19.36
CA HIS A 135 -12.27 0.22 19.76
C HIS A 135 -13.61 0.28 18.99
N ASN A 136 -14.09 -0.87 18.50
CA ASN A 136 -15.27 -1.01 17.63
C ASN A 136 -15.19 -0.31 16.25
N ALA A 137 -14.05 0.25 15.85
CA ALA A 137 -13.89 0.81 14.51
C ALA A 137 -14.19 -0.24 13.44
N GLN A 138 -14.89 0.19 12.37
CA GLN A 138 -15.11 -0.61 11.18
C GLN A 138 -13.90 -0.47 10.26
N VAL A 139 -13.16 -1.56 10.04
CA VAL A 139 -11.91 -1.56 9.28
C VAL A 139 -12.07 -2.36 7.99
N LEU A 140 -11.75 -1.70 6.88
CA LEU A 140 -11.57 -2.34 5.58
C LEU A 140 -10.08 -2.56 5.33
N ILE A 141 -9.67 -3.81 5.12
CA ILE A 141 -8.28 -4.14 4.78
C ILE A 141 -8.17 -4.20 3.26
N VAL A 142 -7.23 -3.46 2.67
CA VAL A 142 -7.04 -3.42 1.21
C VAL A 142 -5.59 -3.76 0.85
N GLU A 143 -5.40 -4.71 -0.05
CA GLU A 143 -4.10 -5.12 -0.58
C GLU A 143 -4.01 -5.00 -2.11
N ASP A 144 -2.80 -4.94 -2.65
CA ASP A 144 -2.60 -4.88 -4.10
C ASP A 144 -2.80 -6.25 -4.75
N VAL A 145 -2.12 -7.28 -4.25
CA VAL A 145 -2.12 -8.63 -4.80
C VAL A 145 -2.17 -9.63 -3.66
N VAL A 146 -3.18 -10.50 -3.68
CA VAL A 146 -3.20 -11.66 -2.78
C VAL A 146 -2.61 -12.88 -3.47
N THR A 147 -1.69 -13.54 -2.77
CA THR A 147 -1.13 -14.84 -3.16
C THR A 147 -1.49 -15.88 -2.10
N THR A 148 -0.88 -15.78 -0.91
CA THR A 148 -1.13 -16.68 0.23
C THR A 148 -2.09 -16.09 1.27
N GLY A 149 -2.32 -14.77 1.24
CA GLY A 149 -3.11 -14.07 2.27
C GLY A 149 -2.41 -13.88 3.62
N GLY A 150 -1.12 -14.23 3.73
CA GLY A 150 -0.35 -14.16 4.98
C GLY A 150 -0.36 -12.78 5.63
N SER A 151 0.01 -11.73 4.88
CA SER A 151 0.03 -10.35 5.39
C SER A 151 -1.37 -9.89 5.85
N ILE A 152 -2.41 -10.18 5.07
CA ILE A 152 -3.80 -9.83 5.41
C ILE A 152 -4.21 -10.50 6.73
N ASN A 153 -3.86 -11.77 6.93
CA ASN A 153 -4.12 -12.48 8.18
C ASN A 153 -3.43 -11.82 9.39
N GLU A 154 -2.20 -11.34 9.22
CA GLU A 154 -1.50 -10.62 10.27
C GLU A 154 -2.18 -9.26 10.58
N VAL A 155 -2.62 -8.52 9.56
CA VAL A 155 -3.39 -7.28 9.74
C VAL A 155 -4.73 -7.55 10.44
N MET A 156 -5.47 -8.60 10.06
CA MET A 156 -6.71 -8.98 10.73
C MET A 156 -6.51 -9.23 12.23
N LYS A 157 -5.42 -9.92 12.60
CA LYS A 157 -5.06 -10.12 14.01
C LYS A 157 -4.85 -8.79 14.73
N ILE A 158 -4.14 -7.85 14.11
CA ILE A 158 -3.92 -6.52 14.67
C ILE A 158 -5.26 -5.79 14.88
N VAL A 159 -6.15 -5.80 13.88
CA VAL A 159 -7.47 -5.14 13.97
C VAL A 159 -8.28 -5.71 15.12
N THR A 160 -8.41 -7.04 15.17
CA THR A 160 -9.20 -7.74 16.20
C THR A 160 -8.60 -7.59 17.60
N GLN A 161 -7.27 -7.59 17.74
CA GLN A 161 -6.58 -7.36 19.01
C GLN A 161 -6.81 -5.95 19.57
N ASN A 162 -7.06 -4.96 18.72
CA ASN A 162 -7.46 -3.61 19.14
C ASN A 162 -8.98 -3.50 19.41
N GLY A 163 -9.72 -4.61 19.34
CA GLY A 163 -11.17 -4.66 19.55
C GLY A 163 -11.97 -3.98 18.45
N ALA A 164 -11.39 -3.85 17.25
CA ALA A 164 -12.08 -3.36 16.08
C ALA A 164 -12.60 -4.51 15.20
N ILE A 165 -13.45 -4.17 14.25
CA ILE A 165 -14.21 -5.12 13.44
C ILE A 165 -13.70 -5.04 12.00
N VAL A 166 -13.24 -6.18 11.47
CA VAL A 166 -12.91 -6.29 10.05
C VAL A 166 -14.22 -6.38 9.26
N SER A 167 -14.63 -5.29 8.64
CA SER A 167 -15.89 -5.21 7.89
C SER A 167 -15.79 -5.89 6.52
N GLY A 168 -14.59 -5.95 5.96
CA GLY A 168 -14.31 -6.61 4.68
C GLY A 168 -12.84 -6.58 4.30
N ILE A 169 -12.52 -7.30 3.23
CA ILE A 169 -11.17 -7.41 2.68
C ILE A 169 -11.24 -7.13 1.18
N GLY A 170 -10.44 -6.20 0.68
CA GLY A 170 -10.33 -5.88 -0.74
C GLY A 170 -8.94 -6.24 -1.26
N PHE A 171 -8.86 -6.79 -2.46
CA PHE A 171 -7.60 -6.85 -3.19
C PHE A 171 -7.80 -6.46 -4.65
N ILE A 172 -6.80 -5.80 -5.23
CA ILE A 172 -6.86 -5.44 -6.66
C ILE A 172 -6.77 -6.74 -7.47
N VAL A 173 -5.78 -7.58 -7.21
CA VAL A 173 -5.52 -8.82 -7.95
C VAL A 173 -5.55 -10.05 -7.04
N ASP A 174 -6.36 -11.03 -7.39
CA ASP A 174 -6.34 -12.37 -6.80
C ASP A 174 -5.49 -13.31 -7.64
N ARG A 175 -4.34 -13.74 -7.09
CA ARG A 175 -3.46 -14.76 -7.64
C ARG A 175 -3.43 -16.03 -6.79
N SER A 176 -4.38 -16.18 -5.87
CA SER A 176 -4.48 -17.37 -5.01
C SER A 176 -5.08 -18.57 -5.73
N ASN A 177 -5.52 -18.43 -6.98
CA ASN A 177 -6.28 -19.46 -7.70
C ASN A 177 -7.52 -19.92 -6.90
N GLY A 178 -8.11 -19.01 -6.12
CA GLY A 178 -9.30 -19.28 -5.30
C GLY A 178 -9.02 -20.04 -4.00
N THR A 179 -7.76 -20.32 -3.65
CA THR A 179 -7.44 -21.07 -2.42
C THR A 179 -7.47 -20.21 -1.15
N VAL A 180 -7.49 -18.88 -1.30
CA VAL A 180 -7.48 -17.95 -0.16
C VAL A 180 -8.88 -17.43 0.10
N LEU A 181 -9.51 -17.90 1.19
CA LEU A 181 -10.75 -17.38 1.75
C LEU A 181 -10.50 -16.91 3.19
N LEU A 182 -10.33 -15.61 3.36
CA LEU A 182 -9.99 -14.95 4.63
C LEU A 182 -11.23 -14.39 5.34
N SER A 183 -12.27 -14.04 4.58
CA SER A 183 -13.54 -13.51 5.09
C SER A 183 -14.66 -13.78 4.08
N PRO A 184 -15.91 -14.01 4.53
CA PRO A 184 -17.06 -14.03 3.63
C PRO A 184 -17.26 -12.70 2.89
N ASN A 185 -16.76 -11.59 3.45
CA ASN A 185 -16.81 -10.25 2.85
C ASN A 185 -15.47 -9.88 2.19
N GLN A 186 -14.91 -10.76 1.36
CA GLN A 186 -13.71 -10.47 0.57
C GLN A 186 -14.03 -10.22 -0.91
N PHE A 187 -13.35 -9.25 -1.53
CA PHE A 187 -13.61 -8.84 -2.90
C PHE A 187 -12.29 -8.63 -3.67
N SER A 188 -12.20 -9.24 -4.85
CA SER A 188 -11.12 -9.01 -5.83
C SER A 188 -11.63 -8.17 -7.00
N LEU A 189 -10.86 -7.18 -7.49
CA LEU A 189 -11.21 -6.52 -8.75
C LEU A 189 -10.92 -7.39 -9.98
N ILE A 190 -9.87 -8.20 -9.93
CA ILE A 190 -9.54 -9.18 -10.97
C ILE A 190 -8.99 -10.47 -10.35
N LYS A 191 -9.31 -11.60 -10.98
CA LYS A 191 -8.70 -12.90 -10.72
C LYS A 191 -7.75 -13.25 -11.86
N ILE A 192 -6.51 -13.60 -11.54
CA ILE A 192 -5.51 -14.03 -12.51
C ILE A 192 -4.97 -15.38 -12.05
N GLU A 193 -5.23 -16.41 -12.85
CA GLU A 193 -4.59 -17.70 -12.64
C GLU A 193 -3.14 -17.62 -13.11
N VAL A 194 -2.20 -17.82 -12.18
CA VAL A 194 -0.78 -17.94 -12.51
C VAL A 194 -0.30 -19.30 -12.05
N SER A 195 0.15 -20.10 -13.01
CA SER A 195 0.78 -21.39 -12.74
C SER A 195 2.14 -21.17 -12.09
N THR A 196 2.29 -21.60 -10.85
CA THR A 196 3.57 -21.72 -10.17
C THR A 196 4.14 -23.10 -10.49
N TYR A 197 5.40 -23.15 -10.91
CA TYR A 197 6.11 -24.39 -11.18
C TYR A 197 7.26 -24.54 -10.21
N THR A 198 7.51 -25.77 -9.74
CA THR A 198 8.81 -26.10 -9.15
C THR A 198 9.88 -26.08 -10.25
N GLU A 199 11.16 -26.00 -9.87
CA GLU A 199 12.28 -25.98 -10.83
C GLU A 199 12.19 -27.14 -11.84
N ASN A 200 11.83 -28.33 -11.36
CA ASN A 200 11.69 -29.55 -12.16
C ASN A 200 10.42 -29.62 -13.01
N GLU A 201 9.44 -28.75 -12.76
CA GLU A 201 8.14 -28.74 -13.47
C GLU A 201 8.00 -27.55 -14.43
N CYS A 202 8.90 -26.57 -14.32
CA CYS A 202 8.92 -25.35 -15.12
C CYS A 202 9.16 -25.66 -16.61
N PRO A 203 8.18 -25.43 -17.52
CA PRO A 203 8.32 -25.76 -18.94
C PRO A 203 9.41 -24.95 -19.63
N MET A 204 9.55 -23.67 -19.25
CA MET A 204 10.60 -22.81 -19.80
C MET A 204 11.99 -23.20 -19.29
N CYS A 205 12.10 -23.65 -18.03
CA CYS A 205 13.35 -24.12 -17.45
C CYS A 205 13.82 -25.41 -18.13
N LYS A 206 12.89 -26.33 -18.42
CA LYS A 206 13.16 -27.51 -19.25
C LYS A 206 13.58 -27.15 -20.68
N ALA A 207 13.06 -26.04 -21.21
CA ALA A 207 13.46 -25.51 -22.52
C ALA A 207 14.77 -24.69 -22.48
N GLY A 208 15.51 -24.71 -21.35
CA GLY A 208 16.82 -24.08 -21.21
C GLY A 208 16.78 -22.60 -20.79
N SER A 209 15.61 -22.05 -20.45
CA SER A 209 15.53 -20.69 -19.90
C SER A 209 15.97 -20.65 -18.44
N THR A 210 16.71 -19.63 -18.04
CA THR A 210 17.07 -19.43 -16.63
C THR A 210 16.10 -18.43 -15.98
N PRO A 211 15.41 -18.79 -14.88
CA PRO A 211 14.58 -17.83 -14.16
C PRO A 211 15.46 -16.71 -13.58
N ILE A 212 15.16 -15.47 -13.95
CA ILE A 212 15.84 -14.28 -13.42
C ILE A 212 14.96 -13.75 -12.30
N LYS A 213 15.50 -13.68 -11.07
CA LYS A 213 14.83 -12.99 -9.97
C LYS A 213 14.79 -11.49 -10.31
N PRO A 214 13.62 -10.87 -10.54
CA PRO A 214 13.56 -9.43 -10.65
C PRO A 214 14.03 -8.89 -9.30
N GLY A 215 15.09 -8.09 -9.29
CA GLY A 215 15.62 -7.54 -8.06
C GLY A 215 14.51 -6.82 -7.29
N SER A 216 14.23 -7.28 -6.06
CA SER A 216 13.40 -6.55 -5.11
C SER A 216 14.19 -5.32 -4.68
N ARG A 217 13.85 -4.16 -5.25
CA ARG A 217 14.22 -2.87 -4.67
C ARG A 217 13.13 -2.44 -3.71
#